data_AF-A0A8J4Q9J9-F1
#
_entry.id   AF-A0A8J4Q9J9-F1
#
_cell.length_a   1.000
_cell.length_b   1.000
_cell.length_c   1.000
_cell.angle_alpha   90.00
_cell.angle_beta   90.00
_cell.angle_gamma   90.00
#
_symmetry.space_group_name_H-M   'P 1'
#
loop_
_entity.id
_entity.type
_entity.pdbx_description
1 polymer ?
#
loop_
_entity_poly.entity_id
_entity_poly.type
_entity_poly.pdbx_seq_one_letter_code
_entity_poly.pdbx_strand_id
1 'polypeptide(L)' 'MAIEAWFMDESDEDPRLPHHRNPQEFVSLDRLAELGVLYWHLNPKDYENDEELRRIREARGYNYM' A
#
# COMPACT_ATOMS: atom_id res chain seq x y z
N MET A 1 2.93 -4.84 -10.64
CA MET A 1 2.29 -5.86 -9.78
C MET A 1 1.21 -5.16 -8.99
N ALA A 2 0.05 -5.80 -8.79
CA ALA A 2 -0.99 -5.25 -7.92
C ALA A 2 -0.57 -5.35 -6.45
N ILE A 3 -1.05 -4.44 -5.61
CA ILE A 3 -0.86 -4.50 -4.16
C ILE A 3 -1.75 -5.60 -3.55
N GLU A 4 -1.20 -6.32 -2.59
CA GLU A 4 -1.91 -7.33 -1.81
C GLU A 4 -1.94 -6.91 -0.33
N ALA A 5 -3.08 -7.14 0.32
CA ALA A 5 -3.29 -6.93 1.74
C ALA A 5 -4.12 -8.08 2.30
N TRP A 6 -3.92 -8.46 3.56
CA TRP A 6 -4.61 -9.57 4.20
C TRP A 6 -4.70 -9.38 5.71
N PHE A 7 -5.58 -10.14 6.36
CA PHE A 7 -5.61 -10.23 7.82
C PHE A 7 -4.50 -11.14 8.34
N MET A 8 -3.86 -10.70 9.42
CA MET A 8 -2.78 -11.44 10.06
C MET A 8 -3.30 -12.50 11.04
N ASP A 9 -2.54 -13.58 11.20
CA ASP A 9 -2.69 -14.54 12.30
C ASP A 9 -2.28 -13.93 13.66
N GLU A 10 -2.42 -14.70 14.73
CA GLU A 10 -2.09 -14.29 16.11
C GLU A 10 -0.73 -14.86 16.58
N SER A 11 0.14 -15.28 15.64
CA SER A 11 1.43 -15.88 15.96
C SER A 11 2.45 -14.84 16.40
N ASP A 12 3.26 -15.17 17.43
CA ASP A 12 4.41 -14.37 17.88
C ASP A 12 5.73 -14.80 17.20
N GLU A 13 5.66 -15.48 16.05
CA GLU A 13 6.81 -15.89 15.23
C GLU A 13 7.54 -14.70 14.57
N ASP A 14 8.53 -14.96 13.69
CA ASP A 14 9.30 -13.90 13.03
C ASP A 14 8.37 -12.94 12.27
N PRO A 15 8.30 -11.64 12.67
CA PRO A 15 7.35 -10.68 12.11
C PRO A 15 7.59 -10.34 10.63
N ARG A 16 8.68 -10.83 10.03
CA ARG A 16 8.95 -10.71 8.59
C ARG A 16 8.21 -11.76 7.75
N LEU A 17 7.66 -12.80 8.40
CA LEU A 17 6.88 -13.81 7.71
C LEU A 17 5.54 -13.21 7.23
N PRO A 18 4.86 -13.84 6.25
CA PRO A 18 3.60 -13.30 5.74
C PRO A 18 2.47 -13.26 6.78
N HIS A 19 2.47 -14.15 7.78
CA HIS A 19 1.43 -14.25 8.82
C HIS A 19 0.00 -14.32 8.26
N HIS A 20 -0.22 -15.07 7.18
CA HIS A 20 -1.58 -15.30 6.69
C HIS A 20 -2.38 -16.15 7.67
N ARG A 21 -3.63 -15.76 7.90
CA ARG A 21 -4.61 -16.68 8.50
C ARG A 21 -4.80 -17.94 7.65
N ASN A 22 -5.32 -18.99 8.29
CA ASN A 22 -5.72 -20.21 7.61
C ASN A 22 -7.22 -20.48 7.90
N PRO A 23 -8.12 -20.27 6.92
CA PRO A 23 -7.86 -19.94 5.51
C PRO A 23 -7.35 -18.50 5.30
N GLN A 24 -6.73 -18.24 4.13
CA GLN A 24 -6.27 -16.90 3.77
C GLN A 24 -7.44 -15.93 3.63
N GLU A 25 -7.30 -14.73 4.20
CA GLU A 25 -8.31 -13.68 4.17
C GLU A 25 -7.71 -12.40 3.55
N PHE A 26 -7.89 -12.22 2.24
CA PHE A 26 -7.42 -11.04 1.52
C PHE A 26 -8.33 -9.82 1.73
N VAL A 27 -7.74 -8.62 1.69
CA VAL A 27 -8.41 -7.34 1.84
C VAL A 27 -8.32 -6.57 0.51
N SER A 28 -9.46 -6.09 0.01
CA SER A 28 -9.52 -5.32 -1.23
C SER A 28 -9.06 -3.87 -1.04
N LEU A 29 -8.67 -3.22 -2.14
CA LEU A 29 -8.36 -1.79 -2.14
C LEU A 29 -9.56 -0.93 -1.72
N ASP A 30 -10.78 -1.31 -2.10
CA ASP A 30 -11.99 -0.57 -1.69
C ASP A 30 -12.17 -0.59 -0.17
N ARG A 31 -11.91 -1.74 0.46
CA ARG A 31 -11.95 -1.84 1.93
C ARG A 31 -10.88 -0.98 2.60
N LEU A 32 -9.71 -0.86 1.99
CA LEU A 32 -8.66 0.05 2.47
C LEU A 32 -9.08 1.52 2.29
N ALA A 33 -9.73 1.87 1.19
CA ALA A 33 -10.25 3.20 0.94
C ALA A 33 -11.34 3.62 1.93
N GLU A 34 -12.22 2.70 2.34
CA GLU A 34 -13.20 2.91 3.42
C GLU A 34 -12.54 3.30 4.75
N LEU A 35 -11.33 2.81 5.00
CA LEU A 35 -10.51 3.14 6.18
C LEU A 35 -9.68 4.42 6.01
N GLY A 36 -9.76 5.07 4.85
CA GLY A 36 -9.00 6.27 4.51
C GLY A 36 -7.59 6.01 3.98
N VAL A 37 -7.25 4.75 3.68
CA VAL A 37 -5.97 4.38 3.06
C VAL A 37 -6.08 4.57 1.54
N LEU A 38 -5.15 5.33 0.97
CA LEU A 38 -5.11 5.63 -0.47
C LEU A 38 -3.88 4.97 -1.10
N TYR A 39 -4.02 4.52 -2.35
CA TYR A 39 -2.99 3.81 -3.09
C TYR A 39 -2.80 4.38 -4.50
N TRP A 40 -1.54 4.44 -4.93
CA TRP A 40 -1.13 4.76 -6.30
C TRP A 40 0.00 3.81 -6.72
N HIS A 41 -0.02 3.36 -7.97
CA HIS A 41 1.04 2.53 -8.55
C HIS A 41 1.94 3.39 -9.43
N LEU A 42 3.15 3.69 -8.96
CA LEU A 42 4.11 4.59 -9.63
C LEU A 42 5.32 3.83 -10.18
N ASN A 43 6.13 4.50 -11.00
CA ASN A 43 7.38 3.94 -11.50
C ASN A 43 8.54 4.28 -10.56
N PRO A 44 9.07 3.32 -9.76
CA PRO A 44 10.14 3.61 -8.81
C PRO A 44 11.48 3.93 -9.48
N LYS A 45 11.65 3.62 -10.78
CA LYS A 45 12.91 3.84 -11.50
C LYS A 45 13.11 5.28 -11.97
N ASP A 46 12.04 6.09 -12.00
CA ASP A 46 12.06 7.45 -12.50
C ASP A 46 11.34 8.42 -11.54
N TYR A 47 11.51 8.21 -10.23
CA TYR A 47 10.82 9.01 -9.20
C TYR A 47 11.19 10.51 -9.24
N GLU A 48 12.32 10.88 -9.85
CA GLU A 48 12.77 12.27 -9.98
C GLU A 48 11.96 13.06 -11.03
N ASN A 49 11.50 12.39 -12.10
CA ASN A 49 10.79 13.02 -13.22
C ASN A 49 9.34 12.52 -13.38
N ASP A 50 8.87 11.63 -12.49
CA ASP A 50 7.52 11.06 -12.56
C ASP A 50 6.43 12.14 -12.42
N GLU A 51 5.74 12.44 -13.52
CA GLU A 51 4.65 13.41 -13.56
C GLU A 51 3.46 13.00 -12.68
N GLU A 52 3.17 11.70 -12.57
CA GLU A 52 2.07 11.22 -11.73
C GLU A 52 2.40 11.45 -10.26
N LEU A 53 3.64 11.18 -9.85
CA LEU A 53 4.11 11.50 -8.50
C LEU A 53 3.98 12.99 -8.21
N ARG A 54 4.39 13.87 -9.13
CA ARG A 54 4.25 15.33 -8.97
C ARG A 54 2.79 15.73 -8.77
N ARG A 55 1.87 15.22 -9.60
CA ARG A 55 0.43 15.51 -9.50
C ARG A 55 -0.16 15.04 -8.16
N ILE A 56 0.24 13.87 -7.67
CA ILE A 56 -0.21 13.36 -6.36
C ILE A 56 0.28 14.26 -5.24
N ARG A 57 1.56 14.66 -5.26
CA ARG A 57 2.14 15.56 -4.25
C ARG A 57 1.43 16.91 -4.21
N GLU A 58 1.20 17.52 -5.37
CA GLU A 58 0.48 18.79 -5.49
C GLU A 58 -0.96 18.68 -4.95
N ALA A 59 -1.71 17.66 -5.37
CA ALA A 59 -3.10 17.46 -4.94
C ALA A 59 -3.24 17.19 -3.42
N ARG A 60 -2.21 16.61 -2.81
CA ARG A 60 -2.22 16.22 -1.38
C ARG A 60 -1.44 17.19 -0.48
N GLY A 61 -0.74 18.16 -1.04
CA GLY A 61 0.11 19.09 -0.30
C GLY A 61 1.38 18.46 0.28
N TYR A 62 1.90 17.39 -0.33
CA TYR A 62 3.15 16.74 0.11
C TYR A 62 4.37 17.57 -0.35
N ASN A 63 4.75 18.55 0.47
CA ASN A 63 5.71 19.61 0.15
C ASN A 63 7.15 19.37 0.64
N TYR A 64 7.39 18.32 1.43
CA TYR A 64 8.73 17.89 1.79
C TYR A 64 9.30 16.97 0.70
N MET A 65 10.61 17.03 0.48
CA MET A 65 11.35 16.16 -0.44
C MET A 65 12.27 15.25 0.35
#